data_AF-A0A9W8BKP3-F1
#
_entry.id   AF-A0A9W8BKP3-F1
#
_cell.length_a   1.000
_cell.length_b   1.000
_cell.length_c   1.000
_cell.angle_alpha   90.00
_cell.angle_beta   90.00
_cell.angle_gamma   90.00
#
_symmetry.space_group_name_H-M   'P 1'
#
loop_
_entity.id
_entity.type
_entity.pdbx_description
1 polymer ?
#
loop_
_entity_poly.entity_id
_entity_poly.type
_entity_poly.pdbx_seq_one_letter_code
_entity_poly.pdbx_strand_id
1 'polypeptide(L)'
;MAVISRMSVAKSPRQSSYSTNPSLLLAEESFSELLLAKEQDDSGYPDNNSSVKKGSSLVAFVNILCLAIGVGSLQLAYTLRQSGWFGAVFVVLAACIAYLTSIITAKCMYLKPGGGRISGFHEIGYEAFGNIGYYTITVFNILNIMGTVGIYAILSSNNISGMLAQVGVHVRPRLLMLATTAFMCAPTLFTKTLSETLLVSIVGTATSIIVTLVVIVMACVYPIRNGGIRVGSATMDTGLANHYGAIPGGFAVSLSSVSFAYIGTTIVPHIEGSMRRPESFAKVFGAAIAVIASLYVAMSMTGYWAYGSRTLSPITLNFPKSKQQH
;
A
#
# COMPACT_ATOMS: atom_id res chain seq x y z
N MET A 1 19.33 40.42 26.78
CA MET A 1 18.75 40.68 28.11
C MET A 1 17.48 41.50 27.88
N ALA A 2 16.32 40.88 27.67
CA ALA A 2 15.41 40.35 28.69
C ALA A 2 14.75 41.45 29.55
N VAL A 3 13.42 41.55 29.47
CA VAL A 3 12.38 41.82 30.50
C VAL A 3 11.09 42.15 29.71
N ILE A 4 10.18 41.22 29.40
CA ILE A 4 9.14 40.55 30.22
C ILE A 4 8.15 41.51 30.89
N SER A 5 6.89 41.48 30.43
CA SER A 5 5.68 41.14 31.23
C SER A 5 4.45 41.97 30.82
N ARG A 6 3.38 41.29 30.38
CA ARG A 6 2.17 41.13 31.22
C ARG A 6 1.22 40.11 30.60
N MET A 7 0.96 39.07 31.38
CA MET A 7 -0.12 38.10 31.22
C MET A 7 -1.48 38.77 31.47
N SER A 8 -2.51 38.31 30.76
CA SER A 8 -3.86 38.26 31.31
C SER A 8 -4.46 36.89 30.99
N VAL A 9 -4.66 36.11 32.06
CA VAL A 9 -5.36 34.84 32.08
C VAL A 9 -6.81 35.16 32.48
N ALA A 10 -7.78 34.78 31.64
CA ALA A 10 -9.17 34.67 32.04
C ALA A 10 -9.67 33.25 31.74
N LYS A 11 -10.32 32.65 32.73
CA LYS A 11 -10.71 31.24 32.82
C LYS A 11 -12.20 31.08 32.45
N SER A 12 -12.47 30.13 31.55
CA SER A 12 -13.68 29.33 31.22
C SER A 12 -15.05 29.62 31.90
N PRO A 13 -16.18 29.34 31.19
CA PRO A 13 -16.80 28.00 31.31
C PRO A 13 -17.18 27.34 29.97
N ARG A 14 -17.25 26.00 30.00
CA ARG A 14 -17.68 25.09 28.92
C ARG A 14 -19.13 25.34 28.48
N GLN A 15 -19.37 25.34 27.16
CA GLN A 15 -20.53 24.70 26.54
C GLN A 15 -20.10 24.01 25.23
N SER A 16 -20.56 22.77 25.07
CA SER A 16 -20.28 21.87 23.96
C SER A 16 -21.25 22.13 22.82
N SER A 17 -20.74 22.58 21.67
CA SER A 17 -21.45 22.54 20.38
C SER A 17 -20.52 21.95 19.33
N TYR A 18 -20.96 20.86 18.70
CA TYR A 18 -20.33 20.29 17.51
C TYR A 18 -20.33 21.34 16.40
N SER A 19 -19.17 21.97 16.16
CA SER A 19 -18.95 22.86 15.01
C SER A 19 -18.33 22.05 13.89
N THR A 20 -19.13 21.72 12.87
CA THR A 20 -18.64 21.37 11.54
C THR A 20 -17.74 22.52 11.08
N ASN A 21 -16.46 22.26 10.81
CA ASN A 21 -15.52 23.31 10.40
C ASN A 21 -15.96 23.92 9.06
N PRO A 22 -16.37 25.20 9.01
CA PRO A 22 -16.84 25.84 7.77
C PRO A 22 -15.72 25.98 6.73
N SER A 23 -14.45 25.94 7.13
CA SER A 23 -13.31 26.03 6.21
C SER A 23 -13.14 24.81 5.28
N LEU A 24 -13.61 23.63 5.69
CA LEU A 24 -13.49 22.41 4.88
C LEU A 24 -14.62 22.34 3.83
N LEU A 25 -15.84 22.74 4.21
CA LEU A 25 -16.96 22.89 3.29
C LEU A 25 -16.72 24.03 2.28
N LEU A 26 -16.17 25.16 2.73
CA LEU A 26 -15.80 26.26 1.82
C LEU A 26 -14.67 25.87 0.87
N ALA A 27 -13.75 24.98 1.27
CA ALA A 27 -12.72 24.45 0.37
C ALA A 27 -13.28 23.41 -0.63
N GLU A 28 -14.31 22.66 -0.25
CA GLU A 28 -15.02 21.71 -1.12
C GLU A 28 -15.93 22.43 -2.13
N GLU A 29 -16.59 23.50 -1.72
CA GLU A 29 -17.39 24.38 -2.58
C GLU A 29 -16.49 25.21 -3.50
N SER A 30 -15.39 25.79 -2.99
CA SER A 30 -14.41 26.51 -3.83
C SER A 30 -13.77 25.60 -4.88
N PHE A 31 -13.54 24.33 -4.53
CA PHE A 31 -13.07 23.32 -5.47
C PHE A 31 -14.16 23.01 -6.50
N SER A 32 -15.42 22.80 -6.09
CA SER A 32 -16.53 22.56 -7.04
C SER A 32 -16.76 23.75 -7.99
N GLU A 33 -16.68 24.98 -7.51
CA GLU A 33 -16.77 26.21 -8.32
C GLU A 33 -15.60 26.32 -9.32
N LEU A 34 -14.37 26.02 -8.91
CA LEU A 34 -13.21 25.96 -9.81
C LEU A 34 -13.34 24.85 -10.86
N LEU A 35 -14.05 23.77 -10.55
CA LEU A 35 -14.31 22.66 -11.45
C LEU A 35 -15.43 23.00 -12.45
N LEU A 36 -16.47 23.73 -12.03
CA LEU A 36 -17.54 24.20 -12.93
C LEU A 36 -17.10 25.36 -13.83
N ALA A 37 -16.27 26.28 -13.31
CA ALA A 37 -15.66 27.34 -14.13
C ALA A 37 -14.79 26.77 -15.27
N LYS A 38 -14.22 25.57 -15.08
CA LYS A 38 -13.43 24.86 -16.09
C LYS A 38 -14.28 24.13 -17.14
N GLU A 39 -15.55 23.82 -16.86
CA GLU A 39 -16.48 23.22 -17.83
C GLU A 39 -16.96 24.24 -18.88
N GLN A 40 -17.00 25.53 -18.53
CA GLN A 40 -17.40 26.60 -19.43
C GLN A 40 -16.29 27.02 -20.43
N ASP A 41 -15.02 26.84 -20.04
CA ASP A 41 -13.84 27.31 -20.81
C ASP A 41 -13.27 26.24 -21.78
N ASP A 42 -13.65 24.97 -21.62
CA ASP A 42 -13.17 23.85 -22.47
C ASP A 42 -13.96 23.69 -23.80
N SER A 43 -14.84 24.64 -24.14
CA SER A 43 -15.64 24.62 -25.37
C SER A 43 -14.90 25.10 -26.63
N GLY A 44 -13.60 25.44 -26.53
CA GLY A 44 -12.89 26.10 -27.63
C GLY A 44 -11.38 25.94 -27.70
N TYR A 45 -10.84 24.72 -27.80
CA TYR A 45 -9.54 24.52 -28.46
C TYR A 45 -9.31 23.08 -28.95
N PRO A 46 -8.95 22.83 -30.23
CA PRO A 46 -8.63 21.51 -30.71
C PRO A 46 -7.15 21.19 -30.44
N ASP A 47 -6.90 20.33 -29.45
CA ASP A 47 -5.52 19.94 -29.09
C ASP A 47 -5.02 18.78 -29.98
N ASN A 48 -4.27 19.15 -31.02
CA ASN A 48 -3.54 18.25 -31.91
C ASN A 48 -2.14 17.94 -31.33
N ASN A 49 -2.02 16.97 -30.41
CA ASN A 49 -0.85 16.09 -30.37
C ASN A 49 -0.99 14.90 -29.39
N SER A 50 -0.77 13.70 -29.93
CA SER A 50 -0.66 12.40 -29.27
C SER A 50 -1.93 11.83 -28.61
N SER A 51 -2.58 10.95 -29.37
CA SER A 51 -3.58 10.00 -28.90
C SER A 51 -2.95 8.95 -27.95
N VAL A 52 -2.49 9.37 -26.78
CA VAL A 52 -2.31 8.44 -25.66
C VAL A 52 -3.71 7.95 -25.32
N LYS A 53 -3.99 6.66 -25.56
CA LYS A 53 -5.26 6.03 -25.17
C LYS A 53 -5.42 6.15 -23.66
N LYS A 54 -6.07 7.21 -23.19
CA LYS A 54 -6.36 7.42 -21.78
C LYS A 54 -7.14 6.19 -21.27
N GLY A 55 -6.63 5.54 -20.23
CA GLY A 55 -7.20 4.34 -19.64
C GLY A 55 -8.55 4.61 -18.96
N SER A 56 -9.41 3.59 -18.93
CA SER A 56 -10.67 3.65 -18.19
C SER A 56 -10.41 3.73 -16.68
N SER A 57 -11.32 4.32 -15.90
CA SER A 57 -11.24 4.37 -14.44
C SER A 57 -11.08 2.98 -13.79
N LEU A 58 -11.60 1.94 -14.45
CA LEU A 58 -11.42 0.55 -14.03
C LEU A 58 -9.95 0.09 -14.15
N VAL A 59 -9.23 0.54 -15.18
CA VAL A 59 -7.81 0.24 -15.36
C VAL A 59 -7.00 0.83 -14.21
N ALA A 60 -7.26 2.08 -13.86
CA ALA A 60 -6.61 2.72 -12.72
C ALA A 60 -6.93 1.99 -11.41
N PHE A 61 -8.19 1.59 -11.19
CA PHE A 61 -8.60 0.80 -10.03
C PHE A 61 -7.83 -0.52 -9.92
N VAL A 62 -7.78 -1.31 -11.01
CA VAL A 62 -7.05 -2.59 -11.04
C VAL A 62 -5.55 -2.38 -10.84
N ASN A 63 -4.97 -1.33 -11.41
CA ASN A 63 -3.54 -1.03 -11.21
C ASN A 63 -3.24 -0.67 -9.75
N ILE A 64 -4.10 0.11 -9.09
CA ILE A 64 -3.97 0.41 -7.65
C ILE A 64 -4.06 -0.86 -6.81
N LEU A 65 -5.03 -1.74 -7.11
CA LEU A 65 -5.15 -3.03 -6.44
C LEU A 65 -3.92 -3.91 -6.67
N CYS A 66 -3.35 -3.92 -7.88
CA CYS A 66 -2.17 -4.73 -8.21
C CYS A 66 -0.95 -4.29 -7.42
N LEU A 67 -0.80 -2.97 -7.27
CA LEU A 67 0.33 -2.38 -6.56
C LEU A 67 0.24 -2.67 -5.05
N ALA A 68 -0.94 -2.46 -4.48
CA ALA A 68 -1.13 -2.58 -3.04
C ALA A 68 -1.23 -4.04 -2.61
N ILE A 69 -2.16 -4.82 -3.21
CA ILE A 69 -2.40 -6.22 -2.84
C ILE A 69 -1.24 -7.07 -3.35
N GLY A 70 -0.25 -7.26 -2.48
CA GLY A 70 0.94 -8.06 -2.78
C GLY A 70 1.62 -8.52 -1.49
N VAL A 71 2.94 -8.42 -1.44
CA VAL A 71 3.76 -8.89 -0.31
C VAL A 71 3.40 -8.20 1.01
N GLY A 72 2.99 -6.92 0.92
CA GLY A 72 2.54 -6.14 2.06
C GLY A 72 1.42 -6.83 2.84
N SER A 73 0.48 -7.48 2.15
CA SER A 73 -0.64 -8.21 2.77
C SER A 73 -0.17 -9.36 3.67
N LEU A 74 0.76 -10.19 3.17
CA LEU A 74 1.27 -11.38 3.85
C LEU A 74 2.01 -11.07 5.16
N GLN A 75 2.46 -9.82 5.32
CA GLN A 75 3.13 -9.32 6.51
C GLN A 75 2.15 -8.90 7.61
N LEU A 76 0.90 -8.58 7.28
CA LEU A 76 -0.02 -7.91 8.21
C LEU A 76 -0.46 -8.79 9.38
N ALA A 77 -0.51 -10.11 9.21
CA ALA A 77 -0.75 -11.00 10.35
C ALA A 77 0.40 -10.93 11.36
N TYR A 78 1.64 -10.79 10.89
CA TYR A 78 2.80 -10.59 11.75
C TYR A 78 2.79 -9.22 12.45
N THR A 79 2.24 -8.19 11.81
CA THR A 79 1.99 -6.88 12.45
C THR A 79 1.13 -7.04 13.69
N LEU A 80 0.02 -7.78 13.62
CA LEU A 80 -0.84 -8.02 14.79
C LEU A 80 -0.18 -8.92 15.83
N ARG A 81 0.74 -9.80 15.45
CA ARG A 81 1.61 -10.48 16.43
C ARG A 81 2.44 -9.49 17.24
N GLN A 82 2.93 -8.41 16.62
CA GLN A 82 3.79 -7.44 17.27
C GLN A 82 3.03 -6.38 18.08
N SER A 83 1.84 -5.98 17.66
CA SER A 83 1.03 -4.95 18.32
C SER A 83 -0.17 -5.48 19.09
N GLY A 84 -0.48 -6.77 18.97
CA GLY A 84 -1.74 -7.35 19.44
C GLY A 84 -2.91 -6.99 18.53
N TRP A 85 -4.13 -7.18 19.02
CA TRP A 85 -5.36 -6.79 18.32
C TRP A 85 -5.42 -5.30 17.97
N PHE A 86 -4.74 -4.45 18.74
CA PHE A 86 -4.61 -3.02 18.44
C PHE A 86 -3.95 -2.74 17.08
N GLY A 87 -3.21 -3.70 16.52
CA GLY A 87 -2.65 -3.61 15.17
C GLY A 87 -3.70 -3.42 14.07
N ALA A 88 -4.94 -3.90 14.26
CA ALA A 88 -6.03 -3.66 13.32
C ALA A 88 -6.36 -2.16 13.18
N VAL A 89 -6.25 -1.41 14.29
CA VAL A 89 -6.42 0.06 14.27
C VAL A 89 -5.32 0.72 13.44
N PHE A 90 -4.08 0.24 13.53
CA PHE A 90 -2.98 0.75 12.69
C PHE A 90 -3.23 0.48 11.21
N VAL A 91 -3.78 -0.69 10.85
CA VAL A 91 -4.14 -1.01 9.45
C VAL A 91 -5.18 -0.03 8.89
N VAL A 92 -6.21 0.30 9.67
CA VAL A 92 -7.26 1.25 9.24
C VAL A 92 -6.71 2.68 9.21
N LEU A 93 -5.93 3.09 10.22
CA LEU A 93 -5.33 4.42 10.28
C LEU A 93 -4.39 4.67 9.10
N ALA A 94 -3.56 3.68 8.76
CA ALA A 94 -2.67 3.77 7.61
C ALA A 94 -3.43 3.86 6.28
N ALA A 95 -4.58 3.19 6.15
CA ALA A 95 -5.46 3.34 4.98
C ALA A 95 -5.96 4.78 4.85
N CYS A 96 -6.41 5.39 5.96
CA CYS A 96 -6.82 6.79 5.98
C CYS A 96 -5.67 7.73 5.60
N ILE A 97 -4.47 7.53 6.16
CA ILE A 97 -3.29 8.34 5.85
C ILE A 97 -2.90 8.18 4.36
N ALA A 98 -2.92 6.96 3.84
CA ALA A 98 -2.61 6.68 2.44
C ALA A 98 -3.62 7.37 1.50
N TYR A 99 -4.92 7.31 1.83
CA TYR A 99 -5.96 8.03 1.09
C TYR A 99 -5.70 9.55 1.11
N LEU A 100 -5.57 10.14 2.30
CA LEU A 100 -5.37 11.58 2.46
C LEU A 100 -4.11 12.05 1.72
N THR A 101 -3.00 11.33 1.87
CA THR A 101 -1.74 11.69 1.22
C THR A 101 -1.87 11.64 -0.30
N SER A 102 -2.52 10.61 -0.86
CA SER A 102 -2.73 10.51 -2.29
C SER A 102 -3.63 11.63 -2.84
N ILE A 103 -4.65 12.05 -2.11
CA ILE A 103 -5.50 13.19 -2.51
C ILE A 103 -4.71 14.50 -2.45
N ILE A 104 -3.90 14.70 -1.40
CA ILE A 104 -3.03 15.89 -1.29
C ILE A 104 -2.04 15.92 -2.45
N THR A 105 -1.35 14.80 -2.74
CA THR A 105 -0.45 14.68 -3.89
C THR A 105 -1.17 14.97 -5.20
N ALA A 106 -2.38 14.45 -5.38
CA ALA A 106 -3.20 14.73 -6.56
C ALA A 106 -3.50 16.22 -6.72
N LYS A 107 -3.88 16.90 -5.64
CA LYS A 107 -4.11 18.36 -5.65
C LYS A 107 -2.84 19.13 -5.97
N CYS A 108 -1.71 18.78 -5.34
CA CYS A 108 -0.42 19.44 -5.55
C CYS A 108 0.03 19.44 -7.02
N MET A 109 -0.38 18.45 -7.83
CA MET A 109 -0.07 18.43 -9.26
C MET A 109 -0.70 19.58 -10.07
N TYR A 110 -1.75 20.21 -9.54
CA TYR A 110 -2.49 21.30 -10.19
C TYR A 110 -2.12 22.69 -9.66
N LEU A 111 -1.24 22.78 -8.65
CA LEU A 111 -0.84 24.04 -8.02
C LEU A 111 0.31 24.76 -8.74
N LYS A 112 0.59 24.41 -10.01
CA LYS A 112 1.74 24.95 -10.74
C LYS A 112 1.59 26.45 -11.06
N PRO A 113 2.58 27.30 -10.71
CA PRO A 113 2.59 28.70 -11.13
C PRO A 113 2.65 28.81 -12.66
N GLY A 114 1.68 29.48 -13.28
CA GLY A 114 1.61 29.64 -14.74
C GLY A 114 0.72 28.64 -15.48
N GLY A 115 0.04 27.74 -14.75
CA GLY A 115 -0.91 26.78 -15.34
C GLY A 115 -0.24 25.50 -15.86
N GLY A 116 -1.04 24.43 -15.94
CA GLY A 116 -0.60 23.11 -16.39
C GLY A 116 -0.45 22.08 -15.25
N ARG A 117 -0.40 20.79 -15.63
CA ARG A 117 -0.30 19.66 -14.70
C ARG A 117 1.15 19.19 -14.57
N ILE A 118 1.63 19.05 -13.33
CA ILE A 118 2.91 18.42 -13.03
C ILE A 118 2.81 16.92 -13.31
N SER A 119 3.74 16.36 -14.08
CA SER A 119 3.65 14.95 -14.50
C SER A 119 4.50 14.02 -13.64
N GLY A 120 5.56 14.53 -13.01
CA GLY A 120 6.46 13.74 -12.16
C GLY A 120 6.26 13.99 -10.66
N PHE A 121 6.34 12.93 -9.85
CA PHE A 121 6.31 13.06 -8.38
C PHE A 121 7.47 13.93 -7.83
N HIS A 122 8.65 13.88 -8.46
CA HIS A 122 9.81 14.69 -8.09
C HIS A 122 9.64 16.18 -8.42
N GLU A 123 8.93 16.48 -9.51
CA GLU A 123 8.65 17.85 -9.96
C GLU A 123 7.75 18.58 -8.94
N ILE A 124 6.86 17.85 -8.24
CA ILE A 124 6.09 18.42 -7.13
C ILE A 124 7.02 18.98 -6.04
N GLY A 125 8.13 18.29 -5.76
CA GLY A 125 9.15 18.78 -4.83
C GLY A 125 9.93 19.98 -5.35
N TYR A 126 10.17 20.03 -6.66
CA TYR A 126 10.80 21.16 -7.32
C TYR A 126 9.94 22.43 -7.21
N GLU A 127 8.65 22.32 -7.49
CA GLU A 127 7.74 23.47 -7.42
C GLU A 127 7.52 23.95 -5.98
N ALA A 128 7.58 23.05 -4.99
CA ALA A 128 7.38 23.41 -3.59
C ALA A 128 8.63 23.97 -2.88
N PHE A 129 9.82 23.42 -3.16
CA PHE A 129 11.06 23.71 -2.42
C PHE A 129 12.27 23.98 -3.33
N GLY A 130 12.07 24.11 -4.64
CA GLY A 130 13.14 24.30 -5.62
C GLY A 130 14.07 23.08 -5.76
N ASN A 131 15.32 23.36 -6.11
CA ASN A 131 16.33 22.32 -6.36
C ASN A 131 16.54 21.36 -5.17
N ILE A 132 16.48 21.87 -3.94
CA ILE A 132 16.70 21.05 -2.73
C ILE A 132 15.59 19.99 -2.62
N GLY A 133 14.32 20.39 -2.77
CA GLY A 133 13.19 19.48 -2.75
C GLY A 133 13.27 18.42 -3.84
N TYR A 134 13.65 18.81 -5.06
CA TYR A 134 13.82 17.89 -6.18
C TYR A 134 14.81 16.76 -5.86
N TYR A 135 16.03 17.10 -5.39
CA TYR A 135 17.03 16.10 -5.07
C TYR A 135 16.63 15.23 -3.87
N THR A 136 16.06 15.83 -2.81
CA THR A 136 15.62 15.08 -1.63
C THR A 136 14.55 14.04 -1.99
N ILE A 137 13.49 14.43 -2.70
CA ILE A 137 12.43 13.49 -3.10
C ILE A 137 12.99 12.41 -4.04
N THR A 138 13.90 12.78 -4.95
CA THR A 138 14.52 11.83 -5.88
C THR A 138 15.31 10.76 -5.15
N VAL A 139 16.14 11.13 -4.18
CA VAL A 139 16.92 10.17 -3.38
C VAL A 139 15.98 9.24 -2.60
N PHE A 140 14.97 9.77 -1.91
CA PHE A 140 14.02 8.94 -1.15
C PHE A 140 13.23 7.99 -2.05
N ASN A 141 12.80 8.44 -3.22
CA ASN A 141 12.05 7.61 -4.15
C ASN A 141 12.93 6.50 -4.76
N ILE A 142 14.19 6.79 -5.10
CA ILE A 142 15.14 5.77 -5.58
C ILE A 142 15.38 4.72 -4.48
N LEU A 143 15.60 5.14 -3.24
CA LEU A 143 15.75 4.21 -2.11
C LEU A 143 14.50 3.34 -1.91
N ASN A 144 13.31 3.93 -2.04
CA ASN A 144 12.04 3.20 -1.95
C ASN A 144 11.91 2.14 -3.05
N ILE A 145 12.24 2.49 -4.30
CA ILE A 145 12.20 1.56 -5.44
C ILE A 145 13.22 0.43 -5.25
N MET A 146 14.46 0.75 -4.87
CA MET A 146 15.52 -0.24 -4.61
C MET A 146 15.12 -1.22 -3.50
N GLY A 147 14.57 -0.71 -2.39
CA GLY A 147 14.08 -1.54 -1.28
C GLY A 147 12.93 -2.46 -1.69
N THR A 148 11.98 -1.91 -2.46
CA THR A 148 10.83 -2.67 -2.98
C THR A 148 11.29 -3.83 -3.87
N VAL A 149 12.15 -3.55 -4.86
CA VAL A 149 12.72 -4.59 -5.74
C VAL A 149 13.47 -5.66 -4.94
N GLY A 150 14.27 -5.25 -3.94
CA GLY A 150 14.99 -6.17 -3.07
C GLY A 150 14.08 -7.13 -2.30
N ILE A 151 12.98 -6.63 -1.72
CA ILE A 151 12.01 -7.46 -0.99
C ILE A 151 11.31 -8.45 -1.92
N TYR A 152 10.91 -8.01 -3.12
CA TYR A 152 10.32 -8.89 -4.13
C TYR A 152 11.29 -9.98 -4.59
N ALA A 153 12.57 -9.64 -4.78
CA ALA A 153 13.60 -10.62 -5.16
C ALA A 153 13.82 -11.68 -4.06
N ILE A 154 13.94 -11.26 -2.80
CA ILE A 154 14.08 -12.19 -1.66
C ILE A 154 12.87 -13.12 -1.58
N LEU A 155 11.65 -12.57 -1.66
CA LEU A 155 10.44 -13.38 -1.55
C LEU A 155 10.31 -14.37 -2.71
N SER A 156 10.55 -13.93 -3.95
CA SER A 156 10.50 -14.79 -5.13
C SER A 156 11.50 -15.95 -5.01
N SER A 157 12.75 -15.64 -4.61
CA SER A 157 13.79 -16.66 -4.42
C SER A 157 13.42 -17.69 -3.35
N ASN A 158 12.83 -17.26 -2.23
CA ASN A 158 12.40 -18.14 -1.15
C ASN A 158 11.21 -19.02 -1.57
N ASN A 159 10.25 -18.45 -2.30
CA ASN A 159 9.10 -19.21 -2.81
C ASN A 159 9.54 -20.26 -3.83
N ILE A 160 10.37 -19.89 -4.81
CA ILE A 160 10.88 -20.83 -5.82
C ILE A 160 11.75 -21.90 -5.16
N SER A 161 12.62 -21.54 -4.22
CA SER A 161 13.43 -22.52 -3.48
C SER A 161 12.55 -23.50 -2.72
N GLY A 162 11.46 -23.02 -2.09
CA GLY A 162 10.48 -23.85 -1.42
C GLY A 162 9.75 -24.81 -2.36
N MET A 163 9.35 -24.35 -3.55
CA MET A 163 8.73 -25.19 -4.56
C MET A 163 9.70 -26.23 -5.15
N LEU A 164 10.95 -25.84 -5.43
CA LEU A 164 11.96 -26.75 -5.97
C LEU A 164 12.34 -27.85 -4.98
N ALA A 165 12.38 -27.52 -3.69
CA ALA A 165 12.60 -28.50 -2.62
C ALA A 165 11.48 -29.55 -2.55
N GLN A 166 10.24 -29.21 -2.94
CA GLN A 166 9.15 -30.20 -3.03
C GLN A 166 9.36 -31.22 -4.17
N VAL A 167 10.12 -30.86 -5.19
CA VAL A 167 10.48 -31.72 -6.33
C VAL A 167 11.85 -32.41 -6.12
N GLY A 168 12.43 -32.27 -4.92
CA GLY A 168 13.71 -32.90 -4.55
C GLY A 168 14.97 -32.12 -4.99
N VAL A 169 14.81 -30.97 -5.63
CA VAL A 169 15.94 -30.17 -6.15
C VAL A 169 16.30 -29.08 -5.14
N HIS A 170 17.47 -29.23 -4.50
CA HIS A 170 17.95 -28.29 -3.48
C HIS A 170 18.92 -27.26 -4.09
N VAL A 171 18.37 -26.13 -4.52
CA VAL A 171 19.19 -24.99 -5.01
C VAL A 171 19.36 -23.96 -3.90
N ARG A 172 20.58 -23.43 -3.76
CA ARG A 172 20.87 -22.35 -2.80
C ARG A 172 20.02 -21.11 -3.13
N PRO A 173 19.27 -20.54 -2.17
CA PRO A 173 18.41 -19.37 -2.39
C PRO A 173 19.16 -18.16 -2.97
N ARG A 174 20.45 -17.99 -2.65
CA ARG A 174 21.29 -16.89 -3.18
C ARG A 174 21.43 -16.93 -4.71
N LEU A 175 21.55 -18.11 -5.30
CA LEU A 175 21.65 -18.28 -6.76
C LEU A 175 20.29 -18.00 -7.42
N LEU A 176 19.21 -18.47 -6.80
CA LEU A 176 17.85 -18.18 -7.27
C LEU A 176 17.54 -16.69 -7.19
N MET A 177 17.97 -16.00 -6.14
CA MET A 177 17.81 -14.55 -6.01
C MET A 177 18.50 -13.78 -7.14
N LEU A 178 19.72 -14.18 -7.51
CA LEU A 178 20.42 -13.59 -8.66
C LEU A 178 19.67 -13.86 -9.97
N ALA A 179 19.24 -15.10 -10.18
CA ALA A 179 18.51 -15.51 -11.38
C ALA A 179 17.16 -14.79 -11.50
N THR A 180 16.37 -14.69 -10.42
CA THR A 180 15.08 -13.98 -10.42
C THR A 180 15.25 -12.48 -10.64
N THR A 181 16.31 -11.89 -10.08
CA THR A 181 16.60 -10.46 -10.27
C THR A 181 17.01 -10.19 -11.72
N ALA A 182 17.86 -11.03 -12.30
CA ALA A 182 18.23 -10.92 -13.71
C ALA A 182 17.02 -11.08 -14.64
N PHE A 183 16.13 -12.03 -14.34
CA PHE A 183 14.89 -12.23 -15.07
C PHE A 183 13.92 -11.04 -14.95
N MET A 184 13.80 -10.43 -13.78
CA MET A 184 12.97 -9.22 -13.55
C MET A 184 13.52 -7.99 -14.26
N CYS A 185 14.85 -7.86 -14.37
CA CYS A 185 15.50 -6.77 -15.11
C CYS A 185 15.39 -6.93 -16.63
N ALA A 186 15.30 -8.16 -17.14
CA ALA A 186 15.23 -8.44 -18.57
C ALA A 186 14.06 -7.71 -19.29
N PRO A 187 12.78 -7.79 -18.86
CA PRO A 187 11.70 -7.06 -19.53
C PRO A 187 11.90 -5.54 -19.47
N THR A 188 12.45 -5.01 -18.37
CA THR A 188 12.75 -3.58 -18.23
C THR A 188 13.74 -3.06 -19.28
N LEU A 189 14.63 -3.93 -19.78
CA LEU A 189 15.60 -3.60 -20.84
C LEU A 189 15.03 -3.79 -22.25
N PHE A 190 14.05 -4.68 -22.43
CA PHE A 190 13.56 -5.08 -23.76
C PHE A 190 12.18 -4.48 -24.14
N THR A 191 11.30 -4.14 -23.20
CA THR A 191 9.94 -3.66 -23.54
C THR A 191 9.87 -2.13 -23.64
N LYS A 192 9.53 -1.61 -24.83
CA LYS A 192 9.21 -0.18 -25.09
C LYS A 192 7.71 0.13 -25.07
N THR A 193 6.84 -0.83 -24.73
CA THR A 193 5.40 -0.75 -25.02
C THR A 193 4.53 -0.75 -23.77
N LEU A 194 3.87 0.38 -23.50
CA LEU A 194 2.95 0.63 -22.38
C LEU A 194 1.64 -0.17 -22.42
N SER A 195 1.30 -0.81 -23.56
CA SER A 195 0.02 -1.53 -23.72
C SER A 195 -0.03 -2.87 -22.98
N GLU A 196 1.10 -3.46 -22.59
CA GLU A 196 1.14 -4.76 -21.90
C GLU A 196 0.90 -4.64 -20.38
N THR A 197 0.97 -3.43 -19.81
CA THR A 197 0.85 -3.19 -18.38
C THR A 197 -0.55 -3.52 -17.83
N LEU A 198 -1.61 -3.41 -18.64
CA LEU A 198 -2.98 -3.76 -18.23
C LEU A 198 -3.11 -5.26 -17.94
N LEU A 199 -2.69 -6.11 -18.88
CA LEU A 199 -2.80 -7.57 -18.74
C LEU A 199 -2.00 -8.05 -17.53
N VAL A 200 -0.78 -7.53 -17.36
CA VAL A 200 0.05 -7.83 -16.19
C VAL A 200 -0.64 -7.43 -14.89
N SER A 201 -1.29 -6.26 -14.85
CA SER A 201 -1.99 -5.79 -13.65
C SER A 201 -3.26 -6.59 -13.35
N ILE A 202 -4.00 -7.04 -14.37
CA ILE A 202 -5.17 -7.93 -14.20
C ILE A 202 -4.74 -9.30 -13.67
N VAL A 203 -3.71 -9.91 -14.26
CA VAL A 203 -3.21 -11.22 -13.83
C VAL A 203 -2.60 -11.11 -12.42
N GLY A 204 -1.85 -10.04 -12.15
CA GLY A 204 -1.26 -9.75 -10.85
C GLY A 204 -2.33 -9.59 -9.77
N THR A 205 -3.33 -8.73 -9.98
CA THR A 205 -4.45 -8.56 -9.04
C THR A 205 -5.20 -9.86 -8.78
N ALA A 206 -5.57 -10.59 -9.83
CA ALA A 206 -6.28 -11.85 -9.68
C ALA A 206 -5.48 -12.85 -8.83
N THR A 207 -4.18 -12.99 -9.13
CA THR A 207 -3.28 -13.88 -8.37
C THR A 207 -3.18 -13.45 -6.91
N SER A 208 -2.95 -12.17 -6.64
CA SER A 208 -2.83 -11.63 -5.28
C SER A 208 -4.12 -11.79 -4.47
N ILE A 209 -5.29 -11.57 -5.08
CA ILE A 209 -6.60 -11.76 -4.43
C ILE A 209 -6.82 -13.25 -4.13
N ILE A 210 -6.53 -14.15 -5.08
CA ILE A 210 -6.65 -15.60 -4.87
C ILE A 210 -5.76 -16.05 -3.72
N VAL A 211 -4.48 -15.66 -3.72
CA VAL A 211 -3.54 -15.99 -2.63
C VAL A 211 -4.04 -15.45 -1.30
N THR A 212 -4.56 -14.22 -1.27
CA THR A 212 -5.14 -13.61 -0.07
C THR A 212 -6.32 -14.42 0.46
N LEU A 213 -7.25 -14.81 -0.41
CA LEU A 213 -8.41 -15.62 -0.04
C LEU A 213 -8.00 -17.01 0.44
N VAL A 214 -7.07 -17.67 -0.24
CA VAL A 214 -6.52 -18.97 0.19
C VAL A 214 -5.90 -18.86 1.57
N VAL A 215 -5.14 -17.79 1.84
CA VAL A 215 -4.54 -17.55 3.16
C VAL A 215 -5.60 -17.38 4.23
N ILE A 216 -6.66 -16.59 3.97
CA ILE A 216 -7.78 -16.38 4.90
C ILE A 216 -8.49 -17.71 5.19
N VAL A 217 -8.85 -18.47 4.14
CA VAL A 217 -9.53 -19.76 4.28
C VAL A 217 -8.68 -20.75 5.05
N MET A 218 -7.38 -20.86 4.73
CA MET A 218 -6.47 -21.74 5.46
C MET A 218 -6.32 -21.31 6.93
N ALA A 219 -6.20 -20.02 7.21
CA ALA A 219 -6.14 -19.51 8.58
C ALA A 219 -7.42 -19.82 9.37
N CYS A 220 -8.61 -19.79 8.76
CA CYS A 220 -9.87 -20.12 9.43
C CYS A 220 -10.08 -21.64 9.59
N VAL A 221 -9.88 -22.43 8.53
CA VAL A 221 -10.25 -23.86 8.50
C VAL A 221 -9.23 -24.73 9.24
N TYR A 222 -7.94 -24.43 9.12
CA TYR A 222 -6.87 -25.27 9.67
C TYR A 222 -6.91 -25.45 11.19
N PRO A 223 -7.09 -24.41 12.02
CA PRO A 223 -7.21 -24.57 13.48
C PRO A 223 -8.48 -25.33 13.90
N ILE A 224 -9.58 -25.18 13.15
CA ILE A 224 -10.86 -25.83 13.44
C ILE A 224 -10.82 -27.34 13.12
N ARG A 225 -10.22 -27.72 11.99
CA ARG A 225 -10.27 -29.09 11.49
C ARG A 225 -9.27 -30.04 12.17
N ASN A 226 -8.11 -29.53 12.59
CA ASN A 226 -7.01 -30.37 13.07
C ASN A 226 -6.80 -30.32 14.59
N GLY A 227 -7.66 -29.61 15.35
CA GLY A 227 -7.56 -29.51 16.81
C GLY A 227 -6.24 -28.92 17.33
N GLY A 228 -5.43 -28.32 16.45
CA GLY A 228 -4.09 -27.82 16.77
C GLY A 228 -3.37 -27.21 15.56
N ILE A 229 -2.45 -26.29 15.84
CA ILE A 229 -1.69 -25.54 14.83
C ILE A 229 -0.34 -26.22 14.60
N ARG A 230 -0.17 -26.90 13.46
CA ARG A 230 1.17 -27.41 13.04
C ARG A 230 1.89 -26.32 12.26
N VAL A 231 2.90 -25.69 12.86
CA VAL A 231 3.83 -24.76 12.17
C VAL A 231 5.11 -25.55 11.87
N GLY A 232 5.33 -25.93 10.61
CA GLY A 232 6.48 -26.75 10.20
C GLY A 232 6.38 -28.25 10.55
N SER A 233 7.52 -28.95 10.54
CA SER A 233 7.63 -30.41 10.81
C SER A 233 7.49 -30.79 12.28
N ALA A 234 7.37 -29.82 13.18
CA ALA A 234 7.20 -30.06 14.61
C ALA A 234 5.72 -29.98 14.99
N THR A 235 5.15 -31.11 15.44
CA THR A 235 3.94 -31.11 16.27
C THR A 235 4.28 -30.44 17.59
N MET A 236 3.93 -29.17 17.72
CA MET A 236 4.13 -28.38 18.93
C MET A 236 2.79 -28.28 19.66
N ASP A 237 2.77 -28.75 20.90
CA ASP A 237 1.57 -28.93 21.72
C ASP A 237 0.62 -27.71 21.74
N THR A 238 -0.64 -28.09 21.86
CA THR A 238 -1.91 -27.35 21.90
C THR A 238 -2.03 -26.38 23.09
N GLY A 239 -0.99 -25.62 23.40
CA GLY A 239 -1.16 -24.39 24.17
C GLY A 239 -1.77 -23.31 23.27
N LEU A 240 -2.96 -22.79 23.61
CA LEU A 240 -3.58 -21.63 22.96
C LEU A 240 -2.49 -20.63 22.57
N ALA A 241 -2.36 -20.31 21.28
CA ALA A 241 -1.46 -19.24 20.88
C ALA A 241 -1.91 -17.97 21.62
N ASN A 242 -1.06 -17.41 22.46
CA ASN A 242 -1.45 -16.27 23.28
C ASN A 242 -1.82 -15.08 22.37
N HIS A 243 -3.06 -14.60 22.54
CA HIS A 243 -3.54 -13.37 21.93
C HIS A 243 -3.46 -12.24 22.94
N TYR A 244 -2.78 -11.16 22.57
CA TYR A 244 -2.65 -9.98 23.38
C TYR A 244 -3.52 -8.87 22.79
N GLY A 245 -4.21 -8.12 23.66
CA GLY A 245 -5.01 -6.97 23.23
C GLY A 245 -4.15 -5.85 22.63
N ALA A 246 -3.08 -5.49 23.35
CA ALA A 246 -2.11 -4.49 22.92
C ALA A 246 -0.71 -4.84 23.43
N ILE A 247 0.31 -4.72 22.58
CA ILE A 247 1.72 -4.90 22.94
C ILE A 247 2.48 -3.62 22.57
N PRO A 248 2.62 -2.67 23.50
CA PRO A 248 3.23 -1.36 23.22
C PRO A 248 4.67 -1.45 22.66
N GLY A 249 5.44 -2.44 23.10
CA GLY A 249 6.82 -2.65 22.65
C GLY A 249 6.98 -2.96 21.16
N GLY A 250 5.92 -3.45 20.49
CA GLY A 250 5.93 -3.75 19.06
C GLY A 250 5.17 -2.74 18.19
N PHE A 251 4.69 -1.62 18.75
CA PHE A 251 3.94 -0.61 18.01
C PHE A 251 4.75 0.04 16.89
N ALA A 252 6.02 0.39 17.14
CA ALA A 252 6.88 0.99 16.13
C ALA A 252 7.11 0.07 14.92
N VAL A 253 7.40 -1.21 15.19
CA VAL A 253 7.59 -2.25 14.15
C VAL A 253 6.29 -2.51 13.39
N SER A 254 5.16 -2.43 14.08
CA SER A 254 3.84 -2.61 13.47
C SER A 254 3.50 -1.45 12.54
N LEU A 255 3.70 -0.20 12.98
CA LEU A 255 3.46 1.00 12.18
C LEU A 255 4.33 1.01 10.92
N SER A 256 5.60 0.66 11.01
CA SER A 256 6.48 0.59 9.82
C SER A 256 6.03 -0.50 8.85
N SER A 257 5.65 -1.68 9.36
CA SER A 257 5.15 -2.79 8.54
C SER A 257 3.85 -2.46 7.83
N VAL A 258 2.91 -1.79 8.51
CA VAL A 258 1.64 -1.36 7.89
C VAL A 258 1.88 -0.23 6.89
N SER A 259 2.79 0.70 7.18
CA SER A 259 3.16 1.76 6.24
C SER A 259 3.73 1.18 4.94
N PHE A 260 4.54 0.13 5.05
CA PHE A 260 5.03 -0.62 3.89
C PHE A 260 3.90 -1.31 3.10
N ALA A 261 2.85 -1.78 3.78
CA ALA A 261 1.72 -2.44 3.12
C ALA A 261 0.84 -1.47 2.30
N TYR A 262 0.84 -0.18 2.60
CA TYR A 262 0.09 0.88 1.90
C TYR A 262 0.98 1.80 1.05
N ILE A 263 2.08 1.29 0.51
CA ILE A 263 2.92 2.04 -0.45
C ILE A 263 2.12 2.33 -1.72
N GLY A 264 2.26 3.55 -2.26
CA GLY A 264 1.65 3.90 -3.56
C GLY A 264 1.47 5.39 -3.85
N THR A 265 1.73 6.27 -2.89
CA THR A 265 1.58 7.73 -3.06
C THR A 265 2.51 8.29 -4.14
N THR A 266 3.69 7.70 -4.33
CA THR A 266 4.68 8.15 -5.32
C THR A 266 4.25 7.90 -6.76
N ILE A 267 3.34 6.96 -7.01
CA ILE A 267 2.84 6.62 -8.35
C ILE A 267 1.52 7.30 -8.70
N VAL A 268 0.94 8.06 -7.76
CA VAL A 268 -0.30 8.82 -7.96
C VAL A 268 -0.26 9.67 -9.23
N PRO A 269 0.80 10.43 -9.54
CA PRO A 269 0.87 11.22 -10.77
C PRO A 269 0.76 10.42 -12.07
N HIS A 270 1.31 9.21 -12.06
CA HIS A 270 1.29 8.30 -13.20
C HIS A 270 -0.08 7.65 -13.40
N ILE A 271 -0.74 7.23 -12.30
CA ILE A 271 -2.09 6.66 -12.36
C ILE A 271 -3.09 7.71 -12.81
N GLU A 272 -3.08 8.86 -12.17
CA GLU A 272 -4.02 9.95 -12.43
C GLU A 272 -3.85 10.51 -13.85
N GLY A 273 -2.60 10.66 -14.31
CA GLY A 273 -2.30 11.07 -15.69
C GLY A 273 -2.68 10.04 -16.76
N SER A 274 -2.83 8.77 -16.38
CA SER A 274 -3.28 7.71 -17.29
C SER A 274 -4.80 7.59 -17.36
N MET A 275 -5.56 8.29 -16.50
CA MET A 275 -7.02 8.21 -16.48
C MET A 275 -7.66 9.09 -17.55
N ARG A 276 -8.77 8.60 -18.12
CA ARG A 276 -9.61 9.40 -19.03
C ARG A 276 -10.27 10.59 -18.33
N ARG A 277 -10.65 10.42 -17.05
CA ARG A 277 -11.35 11.41 -16.22
C ARG A 277 -10.60 11.60 -14.89
N PRO A 278 -9.59 12.47 -14.82
CA PRO A 278 -8.83 12.71 -13.60
C PRO A 278 -9.70 13.20 -12.43
N GLU A 279 -10.82 13.89 -12.69
CA GLU A 279 -11.77 14.30 -11.65
C GLU A 279 -12.36 13.13 -10.84
N SER A 280 -12.38 11.93 -11.44
CA SER A 280 -12.87 10.72 -10.76
C SER A 280 -11.80 10.02 -9.91
N PHE A 281 -10.54 10.49 -9.92
CA PHE A 281 -9.42 9.86 -9.24
C PHE A 281 -9.70 9.64 -7.74
N ALA A 282 -10.21 10.64 -7.04
CA ALA A 282 -10.50 10.54 -5.60
C ALA A 282 -11.50 9.42 -5.28
N LYS A 283 -12.57 9.30 -6.08
CA LYS A 283 -13.59 8.26 -5.92
C LYS A 283 -13.02 6.87 -6.21
N VAL A 284 -12.24 6.74 -7.29
CA VAL A 284 -11.62 5.47 -7.70
C VAL A 284 -10.57 5.02 -6.69
N PHE A 285 -9.70 5.93 -6.25
CA PHE A 285 -8.66 5.65 -5.27
C PHE A 285 -9.27 5.32 -3.90
N GLY A 286 -10.30 6.06 -3.47
CA GLY A 286 -11.04 5.79 -2.25
C GLY A 286 -11.70 4.40 -2.25
N ALA A 287 -12.36 4.03 -3.35
CA ALA A 287 -12.92 2.69 -3.51
C ALA A 287 -11.85 1.59 -3.48
N ALA A 288 -10.70 1.81 -4.14
CA ALA A 288 -9.60 0.85 -4.14
C ALA A 288 -9.01 0.67 -2.74
N ILE A 289 -8.72 1.76 -2.03
CA ILE A 289 -8.23 1.73 -0.65
C ILE A 289 -9.22 1.06 0.28
N ALA A 290 -10.53 1.29 0.12
CA ALA A 290 -11.54 0.61 0.93
C ALA A 290 -11.51 -0.92 0.75
N VAL A 291 -11.42 -1.40 -0.51
CA VAL A 291 -11.27 -2.83 -0.81
C VAL A 291 -9.97 -3.38 -0.21
N ILE A 292 -8.85 -2.70 -0.42
CA ILE A 292 -7.54 -3.11 0.12
C ILE A 292 -7.60 -3.19 1.65
N ALA A 293 -8.11 -2.14 2.31
CA ALA A 293 -8.22 -2.09 3.77
C ALA A 293 -9.10 -3.21 4.32
N SER A 294 -10.22 -3.51 3.66
CA SER A 294 -11.09 -4.62 4.08
C SER A 294 -10.38 -5.97 4.00
N LEU A 295 -9.65 -6.24 2.92
CA LEU A 295 -8.87 -7.46 2.74
C LEU A 295 -7.71 -7.56 3.74
N TYR A 296 -7.07 -6.43 4.02
CA TYR A 296 -5.95 -6.33 4.96
C TYR A 296 -6.38 -6.55 6.40
N VAL A 297 -7.50 -5.96 6.82
CA VAL A 297 -8.10 -6.21 8.14
C VAL A 297 -8.53 -7.66 8.24
N ALA A 298 -9.22 -8.20 7.23
CA ALA A 298 -9.61 -9.62 7.22
C ALA A 298 -8.39 -10.54 7.35
N MET A 299 -7.38 -10.39 6.49
CA MET A 299 -6.18 -11.22 6.50
C MET A 299 -5.41 -11.11 7.83
N SER A 300 -5.23 -9.90 8.34
CA SER A 300 -4.47 -9.67 9.57
C SER A 300 -5.18 -10.28 10.79
N MET A 301 -6.48 -10.02 10.93
CA MET A 301 -7.28 -10.54 12.05
C MET A 301 -7.39 -12.06 12.00
N THR A 302 -7.67 -12.66 10.84
CA THR A 302 -7.77 -14.12 10.72
C THR A 302 -6.42 -14.79 10.93
N GLY A 303 -5.33 -14.20 10.41
CA GLY A 303 -3.98 -14.73 10.60
C GLY A 303 -3.54 -14.68 12.07
N TYR A 304 -3.78 -13.56 12.76
CA TYR A 304 -3.46 -13.43 14.18
C TYR A 304 -4.36 -14.29 15.06
N TRP A 305 -5.65 -14.41 14.74
CA TRP A 305 -6.53 -15.34 15.43
C TRP A 305 -6.03 -16.78 15.31
N ALA A 306 -5.63 -17.19 14.10
CA ALA A 306 -5.19 -18.55 13.82
C ALA A 306 -3.83 -18.91 14.43
N TYR A 307 -2.85 -18.00 14.41
CA TYR A 307 -1.46 -18.30 14.80
C TYR A 307 -0.97 -17.54 16.03
N GLY A 308 -1.67 -16.48 16.46
CA GLY A 308 -1.36 -15.67 17.64
C GLY A 308 0.10 -15.22 17.68
N SER A 309 0.73 -15.39 18.83
CA SER A 309 2.16 -15.11 19.07
C SER A 309 3.14 -15.93 18.20
N ARG A 310 2.67 -16.95 17.47
CA ARG A 310 3.50 -17.81 16.59
C ARG A 310 3.43 -17.41 15.11
N THR A 311 2.76 -16.32 14.77
CA THR A 311 2.66 -15.83 13.39
C THR A 311 4.04 -15.47 12.83
N LEU A 312 4.41 -15.98 11.65
CA LEU A 312 5.66 -15.68 10.95
C LEU A 312 5.41 -14.69 9.81
N SER A 313 6.50 -14.12 9.33
CA SER A 313 6.53 -13.14 8.25
C SER A 313 7.39 -13.70 7.12
N PRO A 314 6.85 -13.83 5.90
CA PRO A 314 5.43 -13.76 5.53
C PRO A 314 4.61 -14.92 6.14
N ILE A 315 3.28 -14.75 6.25
CA ILE A 315 2.36 -15.77 6.81
C ILE A 315 2.39 -17.11 6.08
N THR A 316 2.83 -17.15 4.81
CA THR A 316 2.98 -18.40 4.06
C THR A 316 3.93 -19.39 4.71
N LEU A 317 4.86 -18.92 5.55
CA LEU A 317 5.75 -19.77 6.34
C LEU A 317 5.04 -20.53 7.48
N ASN A 318 3.83 -20.10 7.86
CA ASN A 318 3.03 -20.79 8.86
C ASN A 318 2.32 -22.04 8.32
N PHE A 319 2.27 -22.24 7.01
CA PHE A 319 1.59 -23.39 6.42
C PHE A 319 2.41 -24.68 6.51
N PRO A 320 1.74 -25.84 6.67
CA PRO A 320 2.41 -27.12 6.74
C PRO A 320 3.15 -27.39 5.42
N LYS A 321 4.46 -27.64 5.52
CA LYS A 321 5.25 -28.13 4.40
C LYS A 321 4.91 -29.61 4.20
N SER A 322 4.64 -30.04 2.97
CA SER A 322 4.51 -31.46 2.64
C SER A 322 5.75 -32.19 3.15
N LYS A 323 5.54 -33.33 3.83
CA LYS A 323 6.59 -34.10 4.53
C LYS A 323 7.82 -34.26 3.63
N GLN A 324 8.97 -33.75 4.08
CA GLN A 324 10.26 -34.29 3.66
C GLN A 324 10.28 -35.75 4.14
N GLN A 325 9.98 -36.69 3.25
CA GLN A 325 10.38 -38.07 3.45
C GLN A 325 11.85 -38.15 3.05
N HIS A 326 12.70 -38.26 4.07
CA HIS A 326 14.11 -38.67 4.11
C HIS A 326 15.00 -38.37 2.89
#